data_AF-A0A0F9IIQ7-F1
#
_entry.id   AF-A0A0F9IIQ7-F1
#
_cell.length_a   1.000
_cell.length_b   1.000
_cell.length_c   1.000
_cell.angle_alpha   90.00
_cell.angle_beta   90.00
_cell.angle_gamma   90.00
#
_symmetry.space_group_name_H-M   'P 1'
#
loop_
_entity.id
_entity.type
_entity.pdbx_description
1 polymer ?
#
loop_
_entity_poly.entity_id
_entity_poly.type
_entity_poly.pdbx_seq_one_letter_code
_entity_poly.pdbx_strand_id
1 'polypeptide(L)'
;MNDQEVGRLVAWCSLECFWQKVGPLKVSYMINAYLLLASHSHLTAERIMRLGYEVEPHLNPAVKFRETSVIVNGSVAPNWQEVPRLIQQLLDAKDDLTPTEWFKEFEEIHPFRDGNGRVGALLYNWLKDTYHPRNLELVPNLWDDPARAKNYPREDLWHEFDRA
;
A
#
# COMPACT_ATOMS: atom_id res chain seq x y z
N MET A 1 5.60 19.59 2.85
CA MET A 1 4.24 19.56 2.30
C MET A 1 3.49 20.78 2.83
N ASN A 2 2.68 21.44 2.01
CA ASN A 2 1.73 22.47 2.44
C ASN A 2 0.41 21.84 2.94
N ASP A 3 -0.49 22.64 3.52
CA ASP A 3 -1.74 22.14 4.13
C ASP A 3 -2.63 21.39 3.12
N GLN A 4 -2.68 21.83 1.88
CA GLN A 4 -3.41 21.15 0.81
C GLN A 4 -2.82 19.77 0.50
N GLU A 5 -1.50 19.66 0.42
CA GLU A 5 -0.80 18.39 0.21
C GLU A 5 -1.03 17.43 1.38
N VAL A 6 -0.98 17.94 2.61
CA VAL A 6 -1.29 17.15 3.82
C VAL A 6 -2.74 16.67 3.79
N GLY A 7 -3.69 17.55 3.46
CA GLY A 7 -5.11 17.20 3.35
C GLY A 7 -5.36 16.09 2.34
N ARG A 8 -4.74 16.17 1.16
CA ARG A 8 -4.85 15.11 0.13
C ARG A 8 -4.26 13.79 0.58
N LEU A 9 -3.07 13.80 1.19
CA LEU A 9 -2.47 12.58 1.73
C LEU A 9 -3.36 11.93 2.79
N VAL A 10 -3.86 12.72 3.75
CA VAL A 10 -4.74 12.23 4.83
C VAL A 10 -5.99 11.60 4.26
N ALA A 11 -6.65 12.26 3.30
CA ALA A 11 -7.89 11.74 2.73
C ALA A 11 -7.65 10.50 1.83
N TRP A 12 -6.54 10.43 1.08
CA TRP A 12 -6.16 9.22 0.35
C TRP A 12 -5.91 8.03 1.29
N CYS A 13 -5.12 8.22 2.35
CA CYS A 13 -4.88 7.18 3.36
C CYS A 13 -6.17 6.77 4.09
N SER A 14 -7.07 7.73 4.35
CA SER A 14 -8.36 7.48 4.99
C SER A 14 -9.25 6.59 4.12
N LEU A 15 -9.26 6.82 2.80
CA LEU A 15 -10.05 6.02 1.88
C LEU A 15 -9.53 4.59 1.77
N GLU A 16 -8.21 4.40 1.63
CA GLU A 16 -7.59 3.07 1.62
C GLU A 16 -7.86 2.30 2.92
N CYS A 17 -7.80 2.97 4.08
CA CYS A 17 -8.17 2.38 5.36
C CYS A 17 -9.66 2.03 5.45
N PHE A 18 -10.52 2.90 4.94
CA PHE A 18 -11.98 2.71 4.97
C PHE A 18 -12.40 1.47 4.18
N TRP A 19 -11.89 1.27 2.97
CA TRP A 19 -12.22 0.07 2.16
C TRP A 19 -11.77 -1.22 2.83
N GLN A 20 -10.63 -1.19 3.50
CA GLN A 20 -10.11 -2.34 4.25
C GLN A 20 -10.76 -2.50 5.63
N LYS A 21 -11.73 -1.64 5.97
CA LYS A 21 -12.48 -1.66 7.23
C LYS A 21 -11.58 -1.58 8.46
N VAL A 22 -10.50 -0.82 8.35
CA VAL A 22 -9.57 -0.60 9.46
C VAL A 22 -9.80 0.78 10.10
N GLY A 23 -9.47 0.89 11.39
CA GLY A 23 -9.73 2.09 12.18
C GLY A 23 -8.81 3.27 11.88
N PRO A 24 -9.12 4.48 12.39
CA PRO A 24 -8.40 5.72 12.09
C PRO A 24 -6.92 5.70 12.52
N LEU A 25 -6.56 4.88 13.51
CA LEU A 25 -5.15 4.68 13.88
C LEU A 25 -4.31 4.11 12.71
N LYS A 26 -4.92 3.35 11.80
CA LYS A 26 -4.21 2.86 10.61
C LYS A 26 -3.94 3.94 9.58
N VAL A 27 -4.71 5.04 9.60
CA VAL A 27 -4.46 6.20 8.73
C VAL A 27 -3.13 6.85 9.11
N SER A 28 -2.86 7.06 10.40
CA SER A 28 -1.58 7.63 10.84
C SER A 28 -0.40 6.70 10.52
N TYR A 29 -0.59 5.39 10.66
CA TYR A 29 0.40 4.38 10.26
C TYR A 29 0.71 4.42 8.76
N MET A 30 -0.30 4.53 7.91
CA MET A 30 -0.10 4.72 6.47
C MET A 30 0.61 6.03 6.13
N ILE A 31 0.31 7.13 6.83
CA ILE A 31 0.99 8.42 6.63
C ILE A 31 2.48 8.30 6.97
N ASN A 32 2.83 7.62 8.08
CA ASN A 32 4.23 7.37 8.43
C ASN A 32 4.95 6.52 7.38
N ALA A 33 4.29 5.47 6.89
CA ALA A 33 4.80 4.62 5.82
C ALA A 33 5.02 5.42 4.52
N TYR A 34 4.08 6.31 4.17
CA TYR A 34 4.22 7.20 3.03
C TYR A 34 5.43 8.12 3.16
N LEU A 35 5.61 8.79 4.32
CA LEU A 35 6.75 9.68 4.56
C LEU A 35 8.08 8.94 4.48
N LEU A 36 8.11 7.71 5.01
CA LEU A 36 9.27 6.83 4.86
C LEU A 36 9.53 6.55 3.38
N LEU A 37 8.53 6.12 2.61
CA LEU A 37 8.70 5.79 1.20
C LEU A 37 9.16 7.00 0.37
N ALA A 38 8.55 8.16 0.57
CA ALA A 38 8.81 9.39 -0.18
C ALA A 38 10.22 9.96 0.05
N SER A 39 10.89 9.59 1.15
CA SER A 39 12.26 10.02 1.45
C SER A 39 13.35 9.17 0.77
N HIS A 40 12.98 8.20 -0.06
CA HIS A 40 13.90 7.21 -0.62
C HIS A 40 13.78 7.08 -2.16
N SER A 41 14.95 7.03 -2.82
CA SER A 41 15.06 6.91 -4.28
C SER A 41 15.09 5.47 -4.83
N HIS A 42 15.22 4.46 -3.95
CA HIS A 42 15.35 3.06 -4.36
C HIS A 42 14.42 2.16 -3.54
N LEU A 43 13.90 1.11 -4.17
CA LEU A 43 13.10 0.11 -3.48
C LEU A 43 13.98 -1.12 -3.19
N THR A 44 14.00 -1.58 -1.95
CA THR A 44 14.74 -2.78 -1.52
C THR A 44 13.83 -3.67 -0.67
N ALA A 45 14.18 -4.95 -0.52
CA ALA A 45 13.42 -5.87 0.33
C ALA A 45 13.34 -5.37 1.78
N GLU A 46 14.44 -4.85 2.33
CA GLU A 46 14.48 -4.24 3.68
C GLU A 46 13.51 -3.06 3.81
N ARG A 47 13.44 -2.20 2.78
CA ARG A 47 12.50 -1.07 2.77
C ARG A 47 11.06 -1.57 2.72
N ILE A 48 10.77 -2.59 1.90
CA ILE A 48 9.44 -3.21 1.88
C ILE A 48 9.09 -3.77 3.26
N MET A 49 9.99 -4.49 3.94
CA MET A 49 9.77 -4.96 5.31
C MET A 49 9.46 -3.80 6.27
N ARG A 50 10.21 -2.71 6.17
CA ARG A 50 9.97 -1.53 7.00
C ARG A 50 8.61 -0.89 6.73
N LEU A 51 8.17 -0.81 5.47
CA LEU A 51 6.81 -0.33 5.14
C LEU A 51 5.74 -1.22 5.76
N GLY A 52 5.91 -2.55 5.70
CA GLY A 52 5.01 -3.49 6.35
C GLY A 52 4.91 -3.27 7.86
N TYR A 53 6.02 -2.95 8.51
CA TYR A 53 6.04 -2.55 9.92
C TYR A 53 5.35 -1.20 10.16
N GLU A 54 5.62 -0.16 9.37
CA GLU A 54 4.98 1.14 9.58
C GLU A 54 3.45 1.07 9.39
N VAL A 55 2.96 0.28 8.43
CA VAL A 55 1.52 0.11 8.15
C VAL A 55 0.83 -0.75 9.22
N GLU A 56 1.51 -1.76 9.77
CA GLU A 56 0.97 -2.72 10.74
C GLU A 56 1.98 -3.09 11.85
N PRO A 57 2.37 -2.14 12.73
CA PRO A 57 3.52 -2.29 13.64
C PRO A 57 3.32 -3.34 14.74
N HIS A 58 2.07 -3.73 15.01
CA HIS A 58 1.73 -4.74 16.01
C HIS A 58 1.67 -6.16 15.43
N LEU A 59 1.63 -6.29 14.10
CA LEU A 59 1.46 -7.56 13.41
C LEU A 59 2.73 -7.95 12.63
N ASN A 60 3.40 -6.97 12.04
CA ASN A 60 4.56 -7.17 11.20
C ASN A 60 5.84 -6.75 11.93
N PRO A 61 6.89 -7.59 11.93
CA PRO A 61 8.21 -7.19 12.42
C PRO A 61 8.94 -6.29 11.41
N ALA A 62 9.81 -5.38 11.89
CA ALA A 62 10.50 -4.40 11.05
C ALA A 62 11.55 -4.96 10.08
N VAL A 63 12.03 -6.19 10.33
CA VAL A 63 13.23 -6.73 9.65
C VAL A 63 12.98 -8.08 8.97
N LYS A 64 11.73 -8.51 8.84
CA LYS A 64 11.39 -9.76 8.15
C LYS A 64 9.95 -9.77 7.62
N PHE A 65 9.72 -10.61 6.63
CA PHE A 65 8.38 -10.94 6.14
C PHE A 65 7.64 -11.88 7.09
N ARG A 66 6.39 -12.22 6.76
CA ARG A 66 5.62 -13.21 7.54
C ARG A 66 6.35 -14.55 7.62
N GLU A 67 6.26 -15.20 8.77
CA GLU A 67 6.72 -16.58 9.01
C GLU A 67 5.54 -17.53 9.26
N THR A 68 4.39 -17.18 8.69
CA THR A 68 3.14 -17.94 8.84
C THR A 68 2.40 -17.95 7.52
N SER A 69 1.58 -18.98 7.33
CA SER A 69 0.60 -19.01 6.23
C SER A 69 -0.49 -17.96 6.48
N VAL A 70 -0.98 -17.39 5.39
CA VAL A 70 -2.09 -16.42 5.36
C VAL A 70 -3.07 -16.84 4.28
N ILE A 71 -4.35 -16.56 4.50
CA ILE A 71 -5.44 -16.87 3.58
C ILE A 71 -5.99 -15.55 3.06
N VAL A 72 -6.08 -15.42 1.75
CA VAL A 72 -6.57 -14.23 1.04
C VAL A 72 -7.75 -14.66 0.19
N ASN A 73 -8.93 -14.11 0.44
CA ASN A 73 -10.17 -14.45 -0.29
C ASN A 73 -10.41 -15.97 -0.44
N GLY A 74 -10.13 -16.74 0.62
CA GLY A 74 -10.30 -18.19 0.64
C GLY A 74 -9.18 -19.00 -0.01
N SER A 75 -8.18 -18.35 -0.62
CA SER A 75 -7.00 -19.00 -1.19
C SER A 75 -5.79 -18.87 -0.26
N VAL A 76 -4.98 -19.92 -0.16
CA VAL A 76 -3.75 -19.89 0.63
C VAL A 76 -2.68 -19.16 -0.18
N ALA A 77 -2.09 -18.11 0.40
CA ALA A 77 -0.96 -17.40 -0.21
C ALA A 77 0.28 -18.32 -0.31
N PRO A 78 1.32 -17.95 -1.10
CA PRO A 78 2.54 -18.75 -1.22
C PRO A 78 3.16 -19.15 0.13
N ASN A 79 3.90 -20.26 0.15
CA ASN A 79 4.61 -20.69 1.35
C ASN A 79 5.48 -19.54 1.88
N TRP A 80 5.36 -19.22 3.18
CA TRP A 80 6.05 -18.09 3.80
C TRP A 80 7.58 -18.19 3.66
N GLN A 81 8.13 -19.41 3.57
CA GLN A 81 9.56 -19.64 3.37
C GLN A 81 10.04 -19.17 1.99
N GLU A 82 9.15 -19.12 1.00
CA GLU A 82 9.43 -18.65 -0.35
C GLU A 82 9.31 -17.13 -0.47
N VAL A 83 8.62 -16.46 0.46
CA VAL A 83 8.33 -15.02 0.37
C VAL A 83 9.58 -14.16 0.19
N PRO A 84 10.69 -14.34 0.95
CA PRO A 84 11.91 -13.56 0.72
C PRO A 84 12.44 -13.70 -0.71
N ARG A 85 12.43 -14.92 -1.27
CA ARG A 85 12.88 -15.20 -2.64
C ARG A 85 11.94 -14.58 -3.67
N LEU A 86 10.63 -14.70 -3.47
CA LEU A 86 9.61 -14.14 -4.38
C LEU A 86 9.65 -12.62 -4.42
N ILE A 87 9.79 -11.95 -3.26
CA ILE A 87 9.96 -10.50 -3.22
C ILE A 87 11.25 -10.07 -3.91
N GLN A 88 12.36 -10.80 -3.74
CA GLN A 88 13.59 -10.49 -4.45
C GLN A 88 13.42 -10.62 -5.97
N GLN A 89 12.76 -11.68 -6.44
CA GLN A 89 12.46 -11.86 -7.87
C GLN A 89 11.58 -10.72 -8.42
N LEU A 90 10.57 -10.30 -7.66
CA LEU A 90 9.71 -9.19 -8.04
C LEU A 90 10.47 -7.84 -8.08
N LEU A 91 11.45 -7.64 -7.19
CA LEU A 91 12.33 -6.48 -7.23
C LEU A 91 13.28 -6.52 -8.44
N ASP A 92 13.83 -7.68 -8.76
CA ASP A 92 14.72 -7.87 -9.91
C ASP A 92 13.99 -7.65 -11.24
N ALA A 93 12.71 -8.03 -11.31
CA ALA A 93 11.83 -7.83 -12.47
C ALA A 93 11.16 -6.44 -12.51
N LYS A 94 11.49 -5.51 -11.59
CA LYS A 94 10.77 -4.23 -11.45
C LYS A 94 10.73 -3.42 -12.74
N ASP A 95 11.81 -3.41 -13.51
CA ASP A 95 11.90 -2.61 -14.74
C ASP A 95 11.26 -3.30 -15.97
N ASP A 96 10.91 -4.59 -15.84
CA ASP A 96 10.22 -5.38 -16.87
C ASP A 96 8.69 -5.38 -16.71
N LEU A 97 8.18 -4.87 -15.59
CA LEU A 97 6.75 -4.87 -15.24
C LEU A 97 6.18 -3.45 -15.22
N THR A 98 4.94 -3.30 -15.68
CA THR A 98 4.17 -2.08 -15.40
C THR A 98 3.87 -1.95 -13.91
N PRO A 99 3.61 -0.75 -13.37
CA PRO A 99 3.22 -0.58 -11.96
C PRO A 99 2.00 -1.42 -11.55
N THR A 100 1.06 -1.62 -12.47
CA THR A 100 -0.13 -2.46 -12.24
C THR A 100 0.23 -3.94 -12.16
N GLU A 101 1.09 -4.45 -13.04
CA GLU A 101 1.56 -5.84 -12.98
C GLU A 101 2.39 -6.07 -11.71
N TRP A 102 3.30 -5.16 -11.39
CA TRP A 102 4.09 -5.24 -10.17
C TRP A 102 3.21 -5.27 -8.91
N PHE A 103 2.21 -4.38 -8.83
CA PHE A 103 1.25 -4.35 -7.73
C PHE A 103 0.46 -5.67 -7.62
N LYS A 104 0.03 -6.23 -8.76
CA LYS A 104 -0.68 -7.51 -8.79
C LYS A 104 0.18 -8.63 -8.21
N GLU A 105 1.42 -8.77 -8.68
CA GLU A 105 2.36 -9.79 -8.20
C GLU A 105 2.65 -9.62 -6.70
N PHE A 106 2.80 -8.39 -6.23
CA PHE A 106 3.00 -8.10 -4.80
C PHE A 106 1.82 -8.59 -3.95
N GLU A 107 0.58 -8.31 -4.37
CA GLU A 107 -0.63 -8.76 -3.67
C GLU A 107 -0.77 -10.28 -3.67
N GLU A 108 -0.36 -10.95 -4.75
CA GLU A 108 -0.35 -12.41 -4.86
C GLU A 108 0.71 -13.08 -3.96
N ILE A 109 1.90 -12.47 -3.81
CA ILE A 109 2.92 -12.94 -2.85
C ILE A 109 2.44 -12.77 -1.40
N HIS A 110 1.74 -11.66 -1.14
CA HIS A 110 1.15 -11.32 0.16
C HIS A 110 2.16 -11.41 1.32
N PRO A 111 3.25 -10.61 1.32
CA PRO A 111 4.42 -10.84 2.17
C PRO A 111 4.22 -10.59 3.67
N PHE A 112 3.11 -10.00 4.09
CA PHE A 112 2.85 -9.60 5.47
C PHE A 112 1.69 -10.36 6.11
N ARG A 113 1.61 -10.32 7.45
CA ARG A 113 0.46 -10.89 8.19
C ARG A 113 -0.82 -10.12 7.94
N ASP A 114 -0.69 -8.81 7.79
CA ASP A 114 -1.77 -7.88 7.40
C ASP A 114 -1.14 -6.61 6.79
N GLY A 115 -1.95 -5.77 6.17
CA GLY A 115 -1.55 -4.49 5.59
C GLY A 115 -1.00 -4.59 4.17
N ASN A 116 -1.05 -5.78 3.54
CA ASN A 116 -0.55 -6.00 2.17
C ASN A 116 -1.14 -5.00 1.18
N GLY A 117 -2.48 -4.89 1.09
CA GLY A 117 -3.14 -3.93 0.20
C GLY A 117 -2.72 -2.47 0.41
N ARG A 118 -2.48 -2.05 1.66
CA ARG A 118 -2.01 -0.70 1.99
C ARG A 118 -0.56 -0.47 1.58
N VAL A 119 0.32 -1.45 1.83
CA VAL A 119 1.71 -1.38 1.36
C VAL A 119 1.75 -1.40 -0.17
N GLY A 120 0.98 -2.28 -0.80
CA GLY A 120 0.85 -2.37 -2.26
C GLY A 120 0.37 -1.05 -2.88
N ALA A 121 -0.61 -0.38 -2.28
CA ALA A 121 -1.10 0.92 -2.76
C ALA A 121 -0.06 2.04 -2.67
N LEU A 122 0.75 2.06 -1.61
CA LEU A 122 1.88 2.98 -1.48
C LEU A 122 2.95 2.70 -2.55
N LEU A 123 3.31 1.43 -2.73
CA LEU A 123 4.31 1.01 -3.71
C LEU A 123 3.85 1.26 -5.15
N TYR A 124 2.58 1.02 -5.46
CA TYR A 124 1.99 1.33 -6.77
C TYR A 124 2.17 2.80 -7.13
N ASN A 125 1.85 3.72 -6.21
CA ASN A 125 2.01 5.16 -6.45
C ASN A 125 3.48 5.57 -6.59
N TRP A 126 4.38 4.93 -5.85
CA TRP A 126 5.82 5.17 -5.98
C TRP A 126 6.35 4.69 -7.33
N LEU A 127 5.95 3.49 -7.78
CA LEU A 127 6.34 2.93 -9.08
C LEU A 127 5.77 3.71 -10.26
N LYS A 128 4.57 4.27 -10.12
CA LYS A 128 3.91 5.07 -11.15
C LYS A 128 4.38 6.54 -11.19
N ASP A 129 5.25 6.94 -10.27
CA ASP A 129 5.65 8.35 -10.09
C ASP A 129 4.47 9.30 -9.76
N THR A 130 3.43 8.75 -9.12
CA THR A 130 2.25 9.49 -8.65
C THR A 130 2.28 9.74 -7.14
N TYR A 131 3.40 9.42 -6.48
CA TYR A 131 3.55 9.51 -5.04
C TYR A 131 3.61 10.95 -4.51
N HIS A 132 3.64 11.98 -5.35
CA HIS A 132 3.40 13.35 -4.87
C HIS A 132 1.96 13.47 -4.31
N PRO A 133 1.71 14.10 -3.15
CA PRO A 133 0.38 14.07 -2.51
C PRO A 133 -0.77 14.58 -3.40
N ARG A 134 -0.47 15.48 -4.34
CA ARG A 134 -1.46 15.99 -5.31
C ARG A 134 -1.85 14.99 -6.40
N ASN A 135 -1.02 13.99 -6.64
CA ASN A 135 -1.12 13.07 -7.76
C ASN A 135 -1.48 11.65 -7.32
N LEU A 136 -1.63 11.39 -6.02
CA LEU A 136 -1.93 10.06 -5.48
C LEU A 136 -3.16 9.47 -6.16
N GLU A 137 -2.98 8.29 -6.72
CA GLU A 137 -4.02 7.52 -7.39
C GLU A 137 -4.47 6.35 -6.53
N LEU A 138 -5.69 5.89 -6.79
CA LEU A 138 -6.22 4.66 -6.24
C LEU A 138 -5.73 3.49 -7.10
N VAL A 139 -5.41 2.37 -6.45
CA VAL A 139 -5.00 1.16 -7.18
C VAL A 139 -6.18 0.60 -8.01
N PRO A 140 -5.90 -0.04 -9.15
CA PRO A 140 -6.95 -0.69 -9.94
C PRO A 140 -7.66 -1.78 -9.14
N ASN A 141 -8.98 -1.92 -9.33
CA ASN A 141 -9.78 -2.95 -8.67
C ASN A 141 -9.63 -4.33 -9.37
N LEU A 142 -8.44 -4.91 -9.30
CA LEU A 142 -8.07 -6.12 -10.06
C LEU A 142 -8.85 -7.39 -9.66
N TRP A 143 -9.46 -7.40 -8.47
CA TRP A 143 -10.21 -8.54 -7.92
C TRP A 143 -11.69 -8.21 -7.71
N ASP A 144 -12.21 -7.19 -8.39
CA ASP A 144 -13.62 -6.79 -8.34
C ASP A 144 -14.16 -6.63 -6.89
N ASP A 145 -13.35 -6.06 -5.99
CA ASP A 145 -13.75 -5.81 -4.61
C ASP A 145 -14.95 -4.85 -4.59
N PRO A 146 -16.13 -5.28 -4.10
CA PRO A 146 -17.32 -4.44 -4.07
C PRO A 146 -17.15 -3.22 -3.16
N ALA A 147 -16.24 -3.25 -2.18
CA ALA A 147 -15.92 -2.09 -1.36
C ALA A 147 -15.30 -0.97 -2.20
N ARG A 148 -14.42 -1.32 -3.16
CA ARG A 148 -13.79 -0.39 -4.10
C ARG A 148 -14.71 0.00 -5.26
N ALA A 149 -15.67 -0.85 -5.63
CA ALA A 149 -16.66 -0.55 -6.67
C ALA A 149 -17.64 0.57 -6.27
N LYS A 150 -17.85 0.76 -4.95
CA LYS A 150 -18.58 1.93 -4.43
C LYS A 150 -17.64 3.14 -4.51
N ASN A 151 -17.62 3.80 -5.67
CA ASN A 151 -16.98 5.09 -5.89
C ASN A 151 -17.50 6.09 -4.84
N TYR A 152 -16.80 6.25 -3.72
CA TYR A 152 -16.98 7.36 -2.81
C TYR A 152 -15.70 7.65 -2.00
N PRO A 153 -15.29 8.92 -1.89
CA PRO A 153 -16.01 10.08 -2.37
C PRO A 153 -15.52 10.64 -3.70
N ARG A 154 -16.50 11.17 -4.42
CA ARG A 154 -16.38 12.01 -5.61
C ARG A 154 -15.39 13.16 -5.36
N GLU A 155 -14.92 13.78 -6.45
CA GLU A 155 -14.10 15.01 -6.41
C GLU A 155 -14.67 16.12 -5.49
N ASP A 156 -15.97 16.06 -5.18
CA ASP A 156 -16.70 16.98 -4.30
C ASP A 156 -16.26 16.99 -2.82
N LEU A 157 -15.83 15.86 -2.22
CA LEU A 157 -15.33 15.88 -0.83
C LEU A 157 -13.94 16.50 -0.71
N TRP A 158 -13.16 16.54 -1.79
CA TRP A 158 -11.85 17.22 -1.80
C TRP A 158 -12.02 18.74 -1.82
N HIS A 159 -13.09 19.23 -2.47
CA HIS A 159 -13.44 20.66 -2.49
C HIS A 159 -13.97 21.20 -1.15
N GLU A 160 -14.37 20.36 -0.20
CA GLU A 160 -14.73 20.81 1.15
C GLU A 160 -13.49 21.08 2.02
N PHE A 161 -12.40 20.33 1.83
CA PHE A 161 -11.13 20.59 2.51
C PHE A 161 -10.34 21.76 1.90
N ASP A 162 -10.47 22.00 0.59
CA ASP A 162 -9.83 23.14 -0.10
C ASP A 162 -10.51 24.51 0.20
N ARG A 163 -11.61 24.54 0.96
CA ARG A 163 -12.40 25.75 1.28
C ARG A 163 -12.32 26.21 2.74
N ALA A 164 -11.54 25.53 3.58
CA ALA A 164 -11.27 25.90 4.98
C ALA A 164 -9.91 26.59 5.12
#